data_AF-A0AAD1YDP9-F1
#
_entry.id   AF-A0AAD1YDP9-F1
#
_cell.length_a   1.000
_cell.length_b   1.000
_cell.length_c   1.000
_cell.angle_alpha   90.00
_cell.angle_beta   90.00
_cell.angle_gamma   90.00
#
_symmetry.space_group_name_H-M   'P 1'
#
loop_
_entity.id
_entity.type
_entity.pdbx_description
1 polymer ?
#
loop_
_entity_poly.entity_id
_entity_poly.type
_entity_poly.pdbx_seq_one_letter_code
_entity_poly.pdbx_strand_id
1 'polypeptide(L)' 'MRIRSDRTFLFKGDDEEITIKAGETKDVPDWVAKTDLFKLAQKDKTILVISTKKDKKKAENDEDLTPTNLEK' A
#
# COMPACT_ATOMS: atom_id res chain seq x y z
N MET A 1 7.70 0.66 -8.99
CA MET A 1 6.34 0.83 -8.39
C MET A 1 6.27 2.15 -7.64
N ARG A 2 5.21 2.96 -7.76
CA ARG A 2 5.06 4.17 -6.94
C ARG A 2 4.16 3.88 -5.74
N ILE A 3 4.56 4.31 -4.55
CA ILE A 3 3.78 4.09 -3.33
C ILE A 3 3.66 5.38 -2.54
N ARG A 4 2.53 5.54 -1.85
CA ARG A 4 2.32 6.56 -0.82
C ARG A 4 2.22 5.87 0.52
N SER A 5 2.90 6.41 1.52
CA SER A 5 2.76 5.90 2.88
C SER A 5 2.18 6.95 3.82
N ASP A 6 1.36 6.50 4.76
CA ASP A 6 0.85 7.31 5.87
C ASP A 6 1.79 7.26 7.09
N ARG A 7 2.80 6.37 7.06
CA ARG A 7 3.80 6.23 8.12
C ARG A 7 5.21 6.17 7.55
N THR A 8 6.20 6.36 8.42
CA THR A 8 7.60 6.20 8.02
C THR A 8 7.95 4.71 8.03
N PHE A 9 8.40 4.19 6.89
CA PHE A 9 8.87 2.82 6.75
C PHE A 9 10.30 2.79 6.25
N LEU A 10 11.08 1.85 6.78
CA LEU A 10 12.40 1.49 6.30
C LEU A 10 12.32 0.07 5.73
N PHE A 11 12.47 -0.05 4.42
CA PHE A 11 12.58 -1.33 3.73
C PHE A 11 14.04 -1.68 3.58
N LYS A 12 14.40 -2.90 4.00
CA LYS A 12 15.75 -3.45 3.86
C LYS A 12 15.70 -4.59 2.86
N GLY A 13 16.53 -4.50 1.82
CA GLY A 13 16.85 -5.58 0.89
C GLY A 13 18.21 -6.19 1.23
N ASP A 14 18.72 -7.02 0.33
CA ASP A 14 20.02 -7.69 0.49
C ASP A 14 21.21 -6.70 0.44
N ASP A 15 21.15 -5.68 -0.42
CA ASP A 15 22.22 -4.67 -0.62
C ASP A 15 21.71 -3.22 -0.58
N GLU A 16 20.41 -3.00 -0.40
CA GLU A 16 19.79 -1.67 -0.48
C GLU A 16 18.83 -1.41 0.68
N GLU A 17 18.80 -0.16 1.14
CA GLU A 17 17.82 0.32 2.11
C GLU A 17 17.03 1.49 1.54
N ILE A 18 15.70 1.41 1.63
CA ILE A 18 14.78 2.43 1.12
C ILE A 18 13.90 2.93 2.25
N THR A 19 14.02 4.22 2.52
CA THR A 19 13.16 4.93 3.47
C THR A 19 12.09 5.72 2.73
N ILE A 20 10.85 5.53 3.15
CA ILE A 20 9.71 6.39 2.80
C ILE A 20 9.17 7.04 4.08
N LYS A 21 9.00 8.35 4.07
CA LYS A 21 8.48 9.10 5.21
C LYS A 21 6.95 9.08 5.25
N ALA A 22 6.38 9.30 6.43
CA ALA A 22 4.94 9.52 6.59
C ALA A 22 4.45 10.67 5.68
N GLY A 23 3.37 10.43 4.94
CA GLY A 23 2.81 11.36 3.95
C GLY A 23 3.60 11.46 2.63
N GLU A 24 4.75 10.79 2.51
CA GLU A 24 5.58 10.83 1.30
C GLU A 24 5.03 9.89 0.23
N THR A 25 5.16 10.32 -1.03
CA THR A 25 4.96 9.46 -2.20
C THR A 25 6.31 9.27 -2.88
N LYS A 26 6.73 8.02 -3.04
CA LYS A 26 8.05 7.68 -3.56
C LYS A 26 7.95 6.54 -4.57
N ASP A 27 8.81 6.57 -5.58
CA ASP A 27 9.07 5.40 -6.42
C ASP A 27 9.99 4.44 -5.67
N VAL A 28 9.54 3.20 -5.58
CA VAL A 28 10.27 2.10 -4.96
C VAL A 28 10.40 0.94 -5.95
N PRO A 29 11.51 0.18 -5.88
CA PRO A 29 11.70 -1.04 -6.67
C PRO A 29 10.74 -2.14 -6.23
N ASP A 30 10.47 -3.09 -7.13
CA ASP A 30 9.48 -4.14 -6.92
C ASP A 30 9.88 -5.15 -5.82
N TRP A 31 11.16 -5.19 -5.42
CA TRP A 31 11.59 -6.01 -4.28
C TRP A 31 10.95 -5.55 -2.96
N VAL A 32 10.66 -4.24 -2.83
CA VAL A 32 9.95 -3.70 -1.67
C VAL A 32 8.60 -4.39 -1.49
N ALA A 33 7.90 -4.69 -2.59
CA ALA A 33 6.61 -5.39 -2.55
C ALA A 33 6.70 -6.83 -2.01
N LYS A 34 7.88 -7.44 -2.05
CA LYS A 34 8.12 -8.80 -1.57
C LYS A 34 8.40 -8.85 -0.07
N THR A 35 8.79 -7.73 0.54
CA THR A 35 9.09 -7.65 1.96
C THR A 35 7.82 -7.87 2.81
N ASP A 36 7.98 -8.54 3.95
CA ASP A 36 6.83 -8.80 4.83
C ASP A 36 6.31 -7.52 5.47
N LEU A 37 7.19 -6.53 5.71
CA LEU A 37 6.80 -5.20 6.17
C LEU A 37 5.83 -4.52 5.19
N PHE A 38 6.10 -4.62 3.88
CA PHE A 38 5.24 -4.05 2.87
C PHE A 38 3.88 -4.75 2.81
N LYS A 39 3.86 -6.09 2.84
CA LYS A 39 2.61 -6.86 2.84
C LYS A 39 1.76 -6.55 4.07
N LEU A 40 2.40 -6.44 5.23
CA LEU A 40 1.73 -6.05 6.48
C LEU A 40 1.17 -4.64 6.37
N ALA A 41 2.00 -3.68 5.98
CA ALA A 41 1.59 -2.28 5.84
C ALA A 41 0.47 -2.09 4.81
N GLN A 42 0.46 -2.88 3.72
CA GLN A 42 -0.63 -2.90 2.75
C GLN A 42 -1.92 -3.50 3.35
N LYS A 43 -1.81 -4.58 4.13
CA LYS A 43 -2.96 -5.18 4.84
C LYS A 43 -3.56 -4.22 5.87
N ASP A 44 -2.72 -3.47 6.58
CA ASP A 44 -3.10 -2.42 7.52
C ASP A 44 -3.52 -1.10 6.85
N LYS A 45 -3.55 -1.04 5.52
CA LYS A 45 -3.90 0.16 4.72
C LYS A 45 -3.03 1.39 5.00
N THR A 46 -1.81 1.19 5.51
CA THR A 46 -0.83 2.27 5.78
C THR A 46 0.07 2.59 4.57
N ILE A 47 0.04 1.73 3.54
CA ILE A 47 0.70 1.96 2.26
C ILE A 47 -0.31 1.80 1.12
N LEU A 48 -0.32 2.78 0.22
CA LEU A 48 -1.11 2.81 -0.99
C LEU A 48 -0.19 2.65 -2.20
N VAL A 49 -0.45 1.62 -3.01
CA VAL A 49 0.28 1.38 -4.25
C VAL A 49 -0.37 2.16 -5.39
N ILE A 50 0.39 3.07 -5.98
CA ILE A 50 -0.01 3.91 -7.10
C ILE A 50 0.64 3.31 -8.36
N SER A 51 0.11 2.17 -8.83
CA SER A 51 0.62 1.54 -10.05
C SER A 51 0.22 2.34 -11.30
N THR A 52 1.18 2.67 -12.16
CA THR A 52 1.03 3.69 -13.21
C THR A 52 0.16 3.33 -14.43
N LYS A 53 -0.46 2.15 -14.56
CA LYS A 53 -1.30 1.86 -15.76
C LYS A 53 -2.56 1.02 -15.56
N LYS A 54 -2.97 0.64 -14.34
CA LYS A 54 -4.17 -0.21 -14.16
C LYS A 54 -5.14 0.16 -13.02
N ASP A 55 -4.82 1.15 -12.20
CA ASP A 55 -5.71 1.64 -11.12
C ASP A 55 -6.61 2.81 -11.53
N LYS A 56 -6.85 2.98 -12.84
CA LYS A 56 -7.84 3.96 -13.34
C LYS A 56 -9.30 3.47 -13.22
N LYS A 57 -9.57 2.40 -12.46
CA LYS A 57 -10.92 1.79 -12.38
C LYS A 57 -11.36 1.30 -10.99
N LYS A 58 -10.65 1.65 -9.91
CA LYS A 58 -11.03 1.19 -8.56
C LYS A 58 -10.98 2.25 -7.46
N ALA A 59 -10.90 3.53 -7.83
CA ALA A 59 -11.04 4.65 -6.90
C ALA A 59 -12.43 5.33 -6.97
N GLU A 60 -13.39 4.74 -7.70
CA GLU A 60 -14.78 5.24 -7.82
C GLU A 60 -15.83 4.37 -7.11
N ASN A 61 -15.46 3.30 -6.39
CA ASN A 61 -16.44 2.53 -5.63
C ASN A 61 -16.17 2.65 -4.12
N ASP A 62 -16.44 3.85 -3.62
CA ASP A 62 -16.97 4.04 -2.28
C ASP A 62 -18.37 3.42 -2.29
N GLU A 63 -18.49 2.13 -1.95
CA GLU A 63 -19.72 1.54 -1.41
C GLU A 63 -19.47 0.06 -1.03
N ASP A 64 -20.12 -0.35 0.05
CA ASP A 64 -20.18 -1.69 0.65
C ASP A 64 -19.05 -2.11 1.60
N LEU A 65 -18.94 -1.36 2.71
CA LEU A 65 -18.56 -1.91 4.01
C LEU A 65 -19.80 -2.14 4.90
N THR A 66 -20.70 -3.06 4.55
CA THR A 66 -21.55 -3.77 5.53
C THR A 66 -22.14 -5.07 4.95
N PRO A 67 -21.83 -6.26 5.49
CA PRO A 67 -22.86 -7.28 5.63
C PRO A 67 -23.52 -7.05 7.00
N THR A 68 -24.61 -6.28 6.99
CA THR A 68 -25.58 -6.26 8.07
C THR A 68 -26.13 -7.68 8.20
N ASN A 69 -25.76 -8.33 9.30
CA ASN A 69 -26.37 -9.57 9.74
C ASN A 69 -27.83 -9.24 10.06
N LEU A 70 -28.74 -9.45 9.10
CA LEU A 70 -30.17 -9.31 9.30
C LEU A 70 -30.81 -10.69 9.39
N GLU A 71 -31.33 -10.92 10.59
CA GLU A 71 -32.05 -12.06 11.10
C GLU A 71 -33.18 -12.54 10.17
N LYS A 72 -33.47 -13.85 10.24
CA LYS A 72 -34.80 -14.37 9.94
C LYS A 72 -35.13 -15.55 10.84
#